data_AF-A0AAE0W761-F1
#
_entry.id   AF-A0AAE0W761-F1
#
_cell.length_a   1.000
_cell.length_b   1.000
_cell.length_c   1.000
_cell.angle_alpha   90.00
_cell.angle_beta   90.00
_cell.angle_gamma   90.00
#
_symmetry.space_group_name_H-M   'P 1'
#
loop_
_entity.id
_entity.type
_entity.pdbx_description
1 polymer ?
#
loop_
_entity_poly.entity_id
_entity_poly.type
_entity_poly.pdbx_seq_one_letter_code
_entity_poly.pdbx_strand_id
1 'polypeptide(L)'
;MKTEFDKLSRVCSNEGVSLNRSQFGMENEIANLRLQVAINKDLLKAHSVEIQEIKARRGLPEVFEKQKQPYFPRERCETGVVSLGGTLYKAERLREVHFMTGFKGSPSISYGIVYFDVDHSQNGRISVTLPKVTADGFTARFWVWGRSITYECIISWIACGKEN
;
A
#
# COMPACT_ATOMS: atom_id res chain seq x y z
N MET A 1 -23.00 -50.63 70.41
CA MET A 1 -23.38 -49.47 71.23
C MET A 1 -22.94 -48.23 70.44
N LYS A 2 -23.81 -47.61 69.62
CA LYS A 2 -24.77 -46.57 70.04
C LYS A 2 -24.19 -45.71 71.15
N THR A 3 -23.80 -44.46 70.84
CA THR A 3 -24.14 -43.23 71.60
C THR A 3 -23.16 -42.06 71.33
N GLU A 4 -23.14 -41.52 70.11
CA GLU A 4 -22.66 -40.12 69.94
C GLU A 4 -23.25 -39.40 68.72
N PHE A 5 -23.70 -40.14 67.70
CA PHE A 5 -24.39 -39.56 66.54
C PHE A 5 -25.81 -39.03 66.82
N ASP A 6 -26.42 -39.37 67.96
CA ASP A 6 -27.80 -38.99 68.30
C ASP A 6 -27.94 -37.61 68.96
N LYS A 7 -26.84 -36.92 69.29
CA LYS A 7 -26.91 -35.62 69.98
C LYS A 7 -26.89 -34.39 69.06
N LEU A 8 -26.53 -34.54 67.78
CA LEU A 8 -26.50 -33.40 66.84
C LEU A 8 -27.72 -33.30 65.92
N SER A 9 -28.62 -34.29 65.91
CA SER A 9 -29.85 -34.22 65.09
C SER A 9 -30.99 -33.44 65.75
N ARG A 10 -30.84 -33.00 67.02
CA ARG A 10 -31.91 -32.36 67.78
C ARG A 10 -31.94 -30.82 67.77
N VAL A 11 -31.09 -30.15 66.99
CA VAL A 11 -31.06 -28.68 66.95
C VAL A 11 -31.72 -28.09 65.70
N CYS A 12 -32.04 -28.87 64.67
CA CYS A 12 -32.55 -28.30 63.41
C CYS A 12 -34.00 -28.69 63.08
N SER A 13 -34.89 -28.77 64.06
CA SER A 13 -36.32 -29.04 63.82
C SER A 13 -37.26 -27.84 64.01
N ASN A 14 -36.76 -26.62 64.21
CA ASN A 14 -37.61 -25.48 64.54
C ASN A 14 -37.51 -24.25 63.64
N GLU A 15 -37.02 -24.39 62.40
CA GLU A 15 -37.34 -23.40 61.35
C GLU A 15 -37.61 -24.16 60.04
N GLY A 16 -38.84 -24.07 59.57
CA GLY A 16 -39.28 -24.71 58.35
C GLY A 16 -38.59 -24.09 57.14
N VAL A 17 -37.58 -24.76 56.61
CA VAL A 17 -37.12 -24.56 55.24
C VAL A 17 -36.75 -25.93 54.65
N SER A 18 -37.67 -26.56 53.94
CA SER A 18 -37.38 -27.72 53.09
C SER A 18 -36.64 -27.21 51.85
N LEU A 19 -35.31 -27.08 51.92
CA LEU A 19 -34.51 -26.86 50.72
C LEU A 19 -34.49 -28.16 49.90
N ASN A 20 -35.13 -28.12 48.73
CA ASN A 20 -35.18 -29.25 47.81
C ASN A 20 -33.76 -29.68 47.42
N ARG A 21 -33.53 -31.00 47.25
CA ARG A 21 -32.21 -31.58 46.88
C ARG A 21 -31.62 -30.98 45.59
N SER A 22 -32.46 -30.44 44.70
CA SER A 22 -32.08 -29.68 43.51
C SER A 22 -31.54 -28.27 43.82
N GLN A 23 -32.06 -27.63 44.86
CA GLN A 23 -31.67 -26.29 45.32
C GLN A 23 -30.27 -26.29 45.94
N PHE A 24 -29.96 -27.34 46.73
CA PHE A 24 -28.61 -27.54 47.30
C PHE A 24 -27.55 -27.88 46.22
N GLY A 25 -27.95 -28.55 45.14
CA GLY A 25 -27.07 -28.81 43.98
C GLY A 25 -26.70 -27.53 43.24
N MET A 26 -27.69 -26.66 42.99
CA MET A 26 -27.47 -25.37 42.33
C MET A 26 -26.64 -24.40 43.18
N GLU A 27 -26.84 -24.36 44.51
CA GLU A 27 -26.06 -23.49 45.40
C GLU A 27 -24.58 -23.89 45.46
N ASN A 28 -24.29 -25.20 45.45
CA ASN A 28 -22.91 -25.69 45.37
C ASN A 28 -22.26 -25.39 44.01
N GLU A 29 -23.02 -25.46 42.92
CA GLU A 29 -22.54 -25.10 41.60
C GLU A 29 -22.26 -23.59 41.49
N ILE A 30 -23.14 -22.75 42.05
CA ILE A 30 -22.94 -21.29 42.15
C ILE A 30 -21.72 -20.97 43.02
N ALA A 31 -21.52 -21.67 44.14
CA ALA A 31 -20.35 -21.48 44.99
C ALA A 31 -19.04 -21.84 44.28
N ASN A 32 -19.03 -22.96 43.54
CA ASN A 32 -17.88 -23.38 42.73
C ASN A 32 -17.59 -22.39 41.59
N LEU A 33 -18.61 -21.90 40.90
CA LEU A 33 -18.45 -20.89 39.85
C LEU A 33 -17.90 -19.57 40.40
N ARG A 34 -18.36 -19.13 41.57
CA ARG A 34 -17.83 -17.93 42.25
C ARG A 34 -16.36 -18.10 42.62
N LEU A 35 -15.98 -19.28 43.10
CA LEU A 35 -14.59 -19.58 43.43
C LEU A 35 -13.71 -19.57 42.18
N GLN A 36 -14.16 -20.17 41.08
CA GLN A 36 -13.44 -20.14 39.79
C GLN A 36 -13.28 -18.72 39.25
N VAL A 37 -14.32 -17.88 39.34
CA VAL A 37 -14.24 -16.47 38.93
C VAL A 37 -13.24 -15.69 39.77
N ALA A 38 -13.18 -15.95 41.08
CA ALA A 38 -12.20 -15.30 41.97
C ALA A 38 -10.76 -15.69 41.59
N ILE A 39 -10.49 -16.98 41.38
CA ILE A 39 -9.18 -17.49 40.96
C ILE A 39 -8.77 -16.88 39.61
N ASN A 40 -9.68 -16.88 38.63
CA ASN A 40 -9.39 -16.32 37.31
C ASN A 40 -9.14 -14.81 37.38
N LYS A 41 -9.85 -14.08 38.25
CA LYS A 41 -9.64 -12.65 38.46
C LYS A 41 -8.24 -12.35 39.02
N ASP A 42 -7.75 -13.17 39.93
CA ASP A 42 -6.42 -12.98 40.51
C ASP A 42 -5.30 -13.41 39.55
N LEU A 43 -5.51 -14.47 38.75
CA LEU A 43 -4.63 -14.83 37.64
C LEU A 43 -4.52 -13.72 36.59
N LEU A 44 -5.64 -13.10 36.22
CA LEU A 44 -5.65 -11.97 35.27
C LEU A 44 -4.88 -10.76 35.78
N LYS A 45 -4.96 -10.47 37.10
CA LYS A 45 -4.16 -9.40 37.70
C LYS A 45 -2.67 -9.74 37.67
N ALA A 46 -2.29 -10.97 38.02
CA ALA A 46 -0.90 -11.41 37.99
C ALA A 46 -0.29 -11.29 36.58
N HIS A 47 -0.99 -11.77 35.55
CA HIS A 47 -0.54 -11.64 34.16
C HIS A 47 -0.46 -10.18 33.70
N SER A 48 -1.36 -9.31 34.17
CA SER A 48 -1.32 -7.88 33.83
C SER A 48 -0.07 -7.18 34.36
N VAL A 49 0.41 -7.57 35.55
CA VAL A 49 1.64 -7.04 36.15
C VAL A 49 2.86 -7.56 35.39
N GLU A 50 2.89 -8.85 35.07
CA GLU A 50 3.98 -9.47 34.31
C GLU A 50 4.14 -8.84 32.91
N ILE A 51 3.02 -8.55 32.23
CA ILE A 51 3.02 -7.83 30.94
C ILE A 51 3.62 -6.43 31.09
N GLN A 52 3.32 -5.71 32.18
CA GLN A 52 3.87 -4.36 32.42
C GLN A 52 5.37 -4.42 32.72
N GLU A 53 5.83 -5.42 33.48
CA GLU A 53 7.25 -5.63 33.74
C GLU A 53 8.03 -6.02 32.48
N ILE A 54 7.46 -6.88 31.62
CA ILE A 54 8.09 -7.25 30.34
C ILE A 54 8.21 -6.02 29.42
N LYS A 55 7.19 -5.14 29.40
CA LYS A 55 7.25 -3.87 28.67
C LYS A 55 8.34 -2.95 29.22
N ALA A 56 8.46 -2.84 30.54
CA ALA A 56 9.48 -2.02 31.19
C ALA A 56 10.90 -2.56 30.98
N ARG A 57 11.12 -3.89 31.03
CA ARG A 57 12.43 -4.52 30.84
C ARG A 57 12.90 -4.50 29.39
N ARG A 58 11.99 -4.56 28.42
CA ARG A 58 12.35 -4.59 26.99
C ARG A 58 12.68 -3.22 26.41
N GLY A 59 12.53 -2.13 27.18
CA GLY A 59 12.80 -0.77 26.67
C GLY A 59 12.15 -0.54 25.32
N LEU A 60 10.98 -1.14 25.08
CA LEU A 60 10.28 -1.09 23.80
C LEU A 60 9.82 0.35 23.65
N PRO A 61 10.45 1.14 22.78
CA PRO A 61 10.02 2.50 22.60
C PRO A 61 8.60 2.44 22.06
N GLU A 62 7.73 3.29 22.60
CA GLU A 62 6.41 3.62 22.07
C GLU A 62 6.55 4.42 20.76
N VAL A 63 7.43 3.95 19.87
CA VAL A 63 7.88 4.62 18.64
C VAL A 63 7.75 3.60 17.51
N PHE A 64 6.51 3.13 17.28
CA PHE A 64 6.01 3.13 15.91
C PHE A 64 5.58 4.56 15.56
N GLU A 65 6.49 5.52 15.77
CA GLU A 65 6.44 6.76 15.03
C GLU A 65 6.58 6.32 13.59
N LYS A 66 5.44 6.35 12.90
CA LYS A 66 5.25 6.03 11.50
C LYS A 66 6.54 6.37 10.78
N GLN A 67 7.37 5.37 10.52
CA GLN A 67 8.37 5.48 9.48
C GLN A 67 7.51 5.67 8.24
N LYS A 68 7.24 6.94 7.91
CA LYS A 68 6.78 7.35 6.60
C LYS A 68 7.91 6.87 5.71
N GLN A 69 7.79 5.64 5.20
CA GLN A 69 8.49 5.24 4.01
C GLN A 69 8.37 6.44 3.07
N PRO A 70 9.47 6.90 2.45
CA PRO A 70 9.37 7.97 1.49
C PRO A 70 8.26 7.59 0.53
N TYR A 71 7.17 8.36 0.57
CA TYR A 71 6.05 8.17 -0.34
C TYR A 71 6.62 8.56 -1.69
N PHE A 72 7.16 7.58 -2.41
CA PHE A 72 7.50 7.75 -3.81
C PHE A 72 6.17 7.98 -4.50
N PRO A 73 5.93 9.18 -5.06
CA PRO A 73 4.75 9.39 -5.87
C PRO A 73 4.70 8.30 -6.93
N ARG A 74 3.56 7.66 -7.14
CA ARG A 74 3.43 6.72 -8.27
C ARG A 74 3.73 7.49 -9.54
N GLU A 75 4.85 7.16 -10.15
CA GLU A 75 5.17 7.62 -11.49
C GLU A 75 4.54 6.65 -12.48
N ARG A 76 3.91 7.23 -13.49
CA ARG A 76 3.36 6.51 -14.63
C ARG A 76 4.24 6.81 -15.82
N CYS A 77 4.42 5.82 -16.68
CA CYS A 77 5.12 6.01 -17.95
C CYS A 77 4.21 5.63 -19.11
N GLU A 78 4.26 6.40 -20.18
CA GLU A 78 3.73 6.05 -21.50
C GLU A 78 4.89 5.96 -22.50
N THR A 79 4.74 5.11 -23.51
CA THR A 79 5.72 4.94 -24.58
C THR A 79 5.06 4.97 -25.93
N GLY A 80 5.83 5.24 -26.97
CA GLY A 80 5.34 5.16 -28.32
C GLY A 80 6.40 5.43 -29.36
N VAL A 81 5.96 5.47 -30.61
CA VAL A 81 6.78 5.85 -31.76
C VAL A 81 6.09 6.96 -32.53
N VAL A 82 6.87 7.84 -33.13
CA VAL A 82 6.36 8.84 -34.07
C VAL A 82 7.30 8.94 -35.26
N SER A 83 6.74 8.87 -36.46
CA SER A 83 7.48 9.06 -37.70
C SER A 83 7.38 10.50 -38.18
N LEU A 84 8.46 10.96 -38.81
CA LEU A 84 8.46 12.09 -39.71
C LEU A 84 7.30 12.02 -40.71
N GLY A 85 7.05 10.85 -41.30
CA GLY A 85 6.03 10.59 -42.31
C GLY A 85 6.34 11.23 -43.65
N GLY A 86 7.31 10.64 -44.36
CA GLY A 86 7.70 11.01 -45.72
C GLY A 86 8.86 11.99 -45.85
N THR A 87 9.22 12.31 -47.09
CA THR A 87 10.46 13.02 -47.41
C THR A 87 10.53 14.45 -46.86
N LEU A 88 11.71 14.86 -46.40
CA LEU A 88 12.08 16.22 -46.07
C LEU A 88 13.38 16.64 -46.75
N TYR A 89 13.40 17.87 -47.24
CA TYR A 89 14.58 18.55 -47.76
C TYR A 89 14.58 20.00 -47.27
N LYS A 90 15.65 20.39 -46.55
CA LYS A 90 15.85 21.76 -46.03
C LYS A 90 14.58 22.36 -45.39
N ALA A 91 13.89 21.55 -44.59
CA ALA A 91 12.58 21.86 -44.05
C ALA A 91 12.41 21.22 -42.67
N GLU A 92 11.33 21.60 -42.01
CA GLU A 92 10.91 21.01 -40.75
C GLU A 92 9.50 20.43 -40.83
N ARG A 93 9.20 19.51 -39.92
CA ARG A 93 7.88 18.93 -39.75
C ARG A 93 7.57 18.74 -38.28
N LEU A 94 6.37 19.16 -37.90
CA LEU A 94 5.83 18.99 -36.56
C LEU A 94 4.85 17.81 -36.55
N ARG A 95 4.94 16.99 -35.50
CA ARG A 95 4.00 15.91 -35.21
C ARG A 95 3.50 16.07 -33.79
N GLU A 96 2.19 16.14 -33.63
CA GLU A 96 1.56 16.15 -32.32
C GLU A 96 1.35 14.71 -31.86
N VAL A 97 1.69 14.45 -30.61
CA VAL A 97 1.50 13.16 -29.94
C VAL A 97 0.70 13.43 -28.68
N HIS A 98 -0.46 12.78 -28.58
CA HIS A 98 -1.31 12.83 -27.39
C HIS A 98 -1.05 11.61 -26.52
N PHE A 99 -0.97 11.84 -25.22
CA PHE A 99 -0.95 10.76 -24.25
C PHE A 99 -2.35 10.15 -24.15
N MET A 100 -2.42 8.84 -23.88
CA MET A 100 -3.69 8.16 -23.73
C MET A 100 -4.46 8.68 -22.51
N THR A 101 -3.72 8.99 -21.44
CA THR A 101 -4.22 9.68 -20.25
C THR A 101 -3.31 10.85 -19.94
N GLY A 102 -3.87 12.03 -19.65
CA GLY A 102 -3.07 13.18 -19.23
C GLY A 102 -2.32 12.91 -17.92
N PHE A 103 -1.12 13.45 -17.79
CA PHE A 103 -0.35 13.47 -16.55
C PHE A 103 -0.82 14.63 -15.64
N LYS A 104 -0.48 14.58 -14.35
CA LYS A 104 -0.80 15.70 -13.43
C LYS A 104 -0.07 17.01 -13.77
N GLY A 105 1.04 16.92 -14.51
CA GLY A 105 1.83 18.03 -15.02
C GLY A 105 2.71 17.56 -16.18
N SER A 106 3.50 18.44 -16.78
CA SER A 106 4.37 18.05 -17.89
C SER A 106 5.33 16.93 -17.48
N PRO A 107 5.32 15.76 -18.16
CA PRO A 107 6.21 14.66 -17.85
C PRO A 107 7.64 14.93 -18.34
N SER A 108 8.59 14.16 -17.82
CA SER A 108 9.94 14.06 -18.39
C SER A 108 9.91 13.10 -19.57
N ILE A 109 10.47 13.51 -20.72
CA ILE A 109 10.47 12.69 -21.94
C ILE A 109 11.90 12.41 -22.38
N SER A 110 12.19 11.13 -22.59
CA SER A 110 13.39 10.64 -23.27
C SER A 110 13.02 10.06 -24.62
N TYR A 111 13.83 10.29 -25.64
CA TYR A 111 13.59 9.79 -26.99
C TYR A 111 14.89 9.48 -27.71
N GLY A 112 14.79 8.62 -28.73
CA GLY A 112 15.91 8.26 -29.59
C GLY A 112 15.42 7.93 -31.01
N ILE A 113 16.28 8.20 -31.99
CA ILE A 113 16.04 7.79 -33.37
C ILE A 113 16.22 6.27 -33.46
N VAL A 114 15.17 5.58 -33.91
CA VAL A 114 15.15 4.11 -34.08
C VAL A 114 15.15 3.69 -35.55
N TYR A 115 14.89 4.62 -36.46
CA TYR A 115 14.98 4.42 -37.90
C TYR A 115 15.37 5.73 -38.58
N PHE A 116 16.30 5.68 -39.54
CA PHE A 116 16.75 6.84 -40.28
C PHE A 116 17.15 6.45 -41.71
N ASP A 117 16.30 6.82 -42.67
CA ASP A 117 16.54 6.64 -44.10
C ASP A 117 16.86 7.98 -44.75
N VAL A 118 18.05 8.04 -45.35
CA VAL A 118 18.64 9.27 -45.86
C VAL A 118 19.32 9.02 -47.18
N ASP A 119 19.22 10.00 -48.07
CA ASP A 119 19.87 9.94 -49.36
C ASP A 119 21.40 9.81 -49.22
N HIS A 120 21.97 8.83 -49.91
CA HIS A 120 23.38 8.49 -49.81
C HIS A 120 24.31 9.49 -50.53
N SER A 121 23.78 10.36 -51.40
CA SER A 121 24.60 11.28 -52.20
C SER A 121 25.09 12.51 -51.43
N GLN A 122 24.57 12.74 -50.22
CA GLN A 122 24.88 13.89 -49.37
C GLN A 122 25.02 13.47 -47.90
N ASN A 123 25.72 14.25 -47.08
CA ASN A 123 25.79 13.95 -45.65
C ASN A 123 24.40 14.06 -45.00
N GLY A 124 23.98 13.01 -44.28
CA GLY A 124 22.74 13.01 -43.52
C GLY A 124 22.81 13.93 -42.30
N ARG A 125 21.88 14.87 -42.20
CA ARG A 125 21.73 15.77 -41.05
C ARG A 125 20.26 15.91 -40.70
N ILE A 126 19.91 15.51 -39.47
CA ILE A 126 18.57 15.65 -38.91
C ILE A 126 18.69 16.01 -37.42
N SER A 127 17.74 16.78 -36.93
CA SER A 127 17.58 17.09 -35.51
C SER A 127 16.14 16.80 -35.14
N VAL A 128 15.96 16.08 -34.04
CA VAL A 128 14.66 15.85 -33.44
C VAL A 128 14.65 16.56 -32.10
N THR A 129 13.67 17.45 -31.90
CA THR A 129 13.47 18.21 -30.66
C THR A 129 12.02 18.16 -30.23
N LEU A 130 11.75 18.39 -28.95
CA LEU A 130 10.40 18.45 -28.39
C LEU A 130 10.08 19.88 -27.92
N PRO A 131 9.77 20.83 -28.83
CA PRO A 131 9.61 22.25 -28.46
C PRO A 131 8.45 22.54 -27.50
N LYS A 132 7.48 21.62 -27.36
CA LYS A 132 6.32 21.77 -26.48
C LYS A 132 6.01 20.44 -25.82
N VAL A 133 6.05 20.41 -24.49
CA VAL A 133 5.65 19.27 -23.64
C VAL A 133 4.62 19.75 -22.63
N THR A 134 3.47 19.11 -22.62
CA THR A 134 2.32 19.43 -21.77
C THR A 134 1.86 18.18 -21.02
N ALA A 135 0.91 18.33 -20.10
CA ALA A 135 0.28 17.22 -19.40
C ALA A 135 -0.40 16.21 -20.36
N ASP A 136 -0.91 16.68 -21.50
CA ASP A 136 -1.75 15.88 -22.40
C ASP A 136 -1.00 15.36 -23.64
N GLY A 137 0.23 15.80 -23.84
CA GLY A 137 1.01 15.41 -25.00
C GLY A 137 2.23 16.29 -25.26
N PHE A 138 2.86 16.07 -26.41
CA PHE A 138 4.00 16.83 -26.85
C PHE A 138 4.03 17.01 -28.38
N THR A 139 4.84 17.94 -28.85
CA THR A 139 5.11 18.14 -30.28
C THR A 139 6.52 17.67 -30.60
N ALA A 140 6.67 16.68 -31.49
CA ALA A 140 7.95 16.30 -32.06
C ALA A 140 8.27 17.14 -33.29
N ARG A 141 9.40 17.84 -33.27
CA ARG A 141 9.93 18.64 -34.39
C ARG A 141 11.09 17.89 -35.03
N PHE A 142 10.89 17.49 -36.28
CA PHE A 142 11.94 16.97 -37.15
C PHE A 142 12.45 18.11 -38.02
N TRP A 143 13.75 18.37 -37.98
CA TRP A 143 14.37 19.42 -38.77
C TRP A 143 15.56 18.89 -39.57
N VAL A 144 15.53 19.11 -40.87
CA VAL A 144 16.56 18.69 -41.83
C VAL A 144 17.18 19.93 -42.45
N TRP A 145 18.51 20.01 -42.47
CA TRP A 145 19.24 21.18 -43.01
C TRP A 145 20.41 20.79 -43.91
N GLY A 146 21.01 21.82 -44.52
CA GLY A 146 22.06 21.67 -45.53
C GLY A 146 21.51 21.07 -46.82
N ARG A 147 22.25 20.14 -47.41
CA ARG A 147 21.87 19.39 -48.62
C ARG A 147 21.24 18.02 -48.32
N SER A 148 20.94 17.74 -47.05
CA SER A 148 20.43 16.44 -46.62
C SER A 148 19.02 16.22 -47.15
N ILE A 149 18.74 15.02 -47.65
CA ILE A 149 17.41 14.56 -48.05
C ILE A 149 17.09 13.36 -47.16
N THR A 150 16.08 13.47 -46.30
CA THR A 150 15.65 12.39 -45.42
C THR A 150 14.33 11.84 -45.96
N TYR A 151 14.30 10.56 -46.30
CA TYR A 151 13.08 9.89 -46.78
C TYR A 151 12.15 9.56 -45.61
N GLU A 152 12.72 9.09 -44.51
CA GLU A 152 11.97 8.77 -43.29
C GLU A 152 12.88 8.83 -42.05
N CYS A 153 12.30 9.21 -40.92
CA CYS A 153 12.93 9.16 -39.60
C CYS A 153 11.87 8.80 -38.58
N ILE A 154 12.14 7.83 -37.72
CA ILE A 154 11.23 7.40 -36.65
C ILE A 154 11.95 7.55 -35.33
N ILE A 155 11.28 8.17 -34.37
CA ILE A 155 11.74 8.18 -32.98
C ILE A 155 10.88 7.25 -32.13
N SER A 156 11.52 6.58 -31.19
CA SER A 156 10.86 5.97 -30.03
C SER A 156 10.99 6.91 -28.85
N TRP A 157 9.95 6.99 -28.03
CA TRP A 157 9.89 7.87 -26.87
C TRP A 157 9.30 7.17 -25.65
N ILE A 158 9.71 7.64 -24.48
CA ILE A 158 9.14 7.30 -23.17
C ILE A 158 8.90 8.60 -22.40
N ALA A 159 7.68 8.78 -21.90
CA ALA A 159 7.28 9.91 -21.07
C ALA A 159 6.93 9.39 -19.68
N CYS A 160 7.61 9.87 -18.63
CA CYS A 160 7.35 9.49 -17.25
C CYS A 160 7.01 10.72 -16.40
N GLY A 161 5.97 10.62 -15.59
CA GLY A 161 5.49 11.72 -14.76
C GLY A 161 4.49 11.28 -13.70
N LYS A 162 4.02 12.23 -12.89
CA LYS A 162 3.03 11.95 -11.84
C LYS A 162 1.68 11.57 -12.45
N GLU A 163 1.10 10.50 -11.91
CA GLU A 163 -0.27 10.09 -12.21
C GLU A 163 -1.27 11.18 -11.77
N ASN A 164 -2.35 11.33 -12.53
CA ASN A 164 -3.40 12.33 -12.32
C ASN A 164 -4.49 11.80 -11.37
#